data_AF-A0A2D8JF31-F1
#
_entry.id   AF-A0A2D8JF31-F1
#
_cell.length_a   1.000
_cell.length_b   1.000
_cell.length_c   1.000
_cell.angle_alpha   90.00
_cell.angle_beta   90.00
_cell.angle_gamma   90.00
#
_symmetry.space_group_name_H-M   'P 1'
#
loop_
_entity.id
_entity.type
_entity.pdbx_description
1 polymer ?
#
loop_
_entity_poly.entity_id
_entity_poly.type
_entity_poly.pdbx_seq_one_letter_code
_entity_poly.pdbx_strand_id
1 'polypeptide(L)'
;MTRHAILLLGLLLSFLGVSILGLILGAVPIPVWEVLSALTGSADPQVETIVLGLRLPRVLLAAEVGAGLAVAGAVFQALLRNPLAEPYILGVSSGAAVGAVMAIILGMTVNSMFALPVAAFLGAVLAIILVLAMARAAGRGLDTHVLLLAGVVIGAFFNAVVLLL
;
A
#
# COMPACT_ATOMS: atom_id res chain seq x y z
N MET A 1 -31.62 10.00 2.90
CA MET A 1 -30.74 9.75 4.06
C MET A 1 -30.65 8.26 4.40
N THR A 2 -31.75 7.51 4.39
CA THR A 2 -31.78 6.06 4.69
C THR A 2 -30.92 5.18 3.77
N ARG A 3 -30.91 5.41 2.45
CA ARG A 3 -30.10 4.60 1.50
C ARG A 3 -28.59 4.69 1.74
N HIS A 4 -28.06 5.88 1.99
CA HIS A 4 -26.63 6.08 2.25
C HIS A 4 -26.23 5.47 3.61
N ALA A 5 -27.09 5.60 4.63
CA ALA A 5 -26.87 4.97 5.92
C ALA A 5 -26.79 3.44 5.82
N ILE A 6 -27.66 2.81 5.02
CA ILE A 6 -27.65 1.36 4.78
C ILE A 6 -26.35 0.94 4.08
N LEU A 7 -25.90 1.69 3.06
CA LEU A 7 -24.64 1.38 2.36
C LEU A 7 -23.43 1.50 3.27
N LEU A 8 -23.34 2.57 4.06
CA LEU A 8 -22.23 2.76 5.00
C LEU A 8 -22.21 1.68 6.08
N LEU A 9 -23.37 1.31 6.60
CA LEU A 9 -23.48 0.20 7.55
C LEU A 9 -23.05 -1.13 6.91
N GLY A 10 -23.47 -1.40 5.68
CA GLY A 10 -23.06 -2.59 4.93
C GLY A 10 -21.55 -2.67 4.72
N LEU A 11 -20.91 -1.56 4.36
CA LEU A 11 -19.46 -1.46 4.21
C LEU A 11 -18.72 -1.64 5.54
N LEU A 12 -19.24 -1.07 6.62
CA LEU A 12 -18.65 -1.24 7.95
C LEU A 12 -18.73 -2.70 8.40
N LEU A 13 -19.88 -3.35 8.21
CA LEU A 13 -20.06 -4.75 8.55
C LEU A 13 -19.20 -5.68 7.69
N SER A 14 -19.07 -5.40 6.39
CA SER A 14 -18.18 -6.18 5.53
C SER A 14 -16.71 -6.00 5.91
N PHE A 15 -16.28 -4.77 6.22
CA PHE A 15 -14.93 -4.50 6.71
C PHE A 15 -14.62 -5.25 8.01
N LEU A 16 -15.53 -5.18 9.00
CA LEU A 16 -15.38 -5.91 10.26
C LEU A 16 -15.38 -7.42 10.03
N GLY A 17 -16.29 -7.92 9.20
CA GLY A 17 -16.38 -9.35 8.86
C GLY A 17 -15.10 -9.88 8.23
N VAL A 18 -14.55 -9.18 7.22
CA VAL A 18 -13.30 -9.57 6.56
C VAL A 18 -12.10 -9.45 7.51
N SER A 19 -12.08 -8.45 8.39
CA SER A 19 -11.03 -8.31 9.40
C SER A 19 -11.02 -9.49 10.37
N ILE A 20 -12.19 -9.93 10.85
CA ILE A 20 -12.33 -11.12 11.71
C ILE A 20 -11.90 -12.38 10.95
N LEU A 21 -12.32 -12.54 9.70
CA LEU A 21 -11.89 -13.67 8.86
C LEU A 21 -10.36 -13.70 8.67
N GLY A 22 -9.72 -12.53 8.55
CA GLY A 22 -8.26 -12.42 8.47
C GLY A 22 -7.53 -12.88 9.74
N LEU A 23 -8.19 -12.84 10.91
CA LEU A 23 -7.65 -13.39 12.16
C LEU A 23 -7.85 -14.91 12.27
N ILE A 24 -8.90 -15.45 11.66
CA ILE A 24 -9.26 -16.88 11.74
C ILE A 24 -8.51 -17.70 10.69
N LEU A 25 -8.46 -17.20 9.45
CA LEU A 25 -7.88 -17.91 8.31
C LEU A 25 -6.36 -17.74 8.29
N GLY A 26 -5.64 -18.86 8.22
CA GLY A 26 -4.18 -18.85 8.17
C GLY A 26 -3.62 -20.24 7.88
N ALA A 27 -2.29 -20.33 7.77
CA ALA A 27 -1.60 -21.59 7.49
C ALA A 27 -1.80 -22.66 8.58
N VAL A 28 -1.96 -22.22 9.83
CA VAL A 28 -2.31 -23.07 10.96
C VAL A 28 -3.80 -22.92 11.23
N PRO A 29 -4.61 -24.00 11.19
CA PRO A 29 -6.02 -23.91 11.55
C PRO A 29 -6.13 -23.64 13.06
N ILE A 30 -6.62 -22.46 13.42
CA ILE A 30 -6.89 -22.08 14.81
C ILE A 30 -8.40 -21.87 14.93
N PRO A 31 -9.07 -22.58 15.85
CA PRO A 31 -10.50 -22.45 16.01
C PRO A 31 -10.89 -21.09 16.59
N VAL A 32 -12.13 -20.66 16.29
CA VAL A 32 -12.60 -19.30 16.62
C VAL A 32 -12.55 -19.00 18.12
N TRP A 33 -12.85 -19.97 18.97
CA TRP A 33 -12.79 -19.78 20.42
C TRP A 33 -11.36 -19.52 20.91
N GLU A 34 -10.36 -20.17 20.32
CA GLU A 34 -8.94 -19.92 20.66
C GLU A 34 -8.46 -18.55 20.17
N VAL A 35 -8.97 -18.07 19.03
CA VAL A 35 -8.73 -16.69 18.58
C VAL A 35 -9.31 -15.68 19.59
N LEU A 36 -10.52 -15.92 20.10
CA LEU A 36 -11.12 -15.08 21.14
C LEU A 36 -10.34 -15.16 22.47
N SER A 37 -9.92 -16.36 22.87
CA SER A 37 -9.07 -16.54 24.04
C SER A 37 -7.74 -15.79 23.89
N ALA A 38 -7.16 -15.76 22.69
CA ALA A 38 -5.93 -15.03 22.42
C ALA A 38 -6.12 -13.51 22.55
N LEU A 39 -7.26 -12.98 22.10
CA LEU A 39 -7.59 -11.55 22.25
C LEU A 39 -7.84 -11.14 23.72
N THR A 40 -8.21 -12.11 24.58
CA THR A 40 -8.45 -11.88 26.01
C THR A 40 -7.25 -12.26 26.89
N GLY A 41 -6.15 -12.72 26.30
CA GLY A 41 -4.93 -13.12 27.03
C GLY A 41 -5.07 -14.45 27.81
N SER A 42 -5.98 -15.33 27.38
CA SER A 42 -6.27 -16.61 28.04
C SER A 42 -5.98 -17.84 27.16
N ALA A 43 -5.40 -17.64 25.98
CA ALA A 43 -5.02 -18.73 25.08
C ALA A 43 -3.66 -19.32 25.43
N ASP A 44 -3.33 -20.43 24.77
CA ASP A 44 -1.97 -20.95 24.75
C ASP A 44 -0.98 -19.90 24.19
N PRO A 45 0.24 -19.76 24.75
CA PRO A 45 1.21 -18.76 24.29
C PRO A 45 1.58 -18.84 22.81
N GLN A 46 1.55 -20.03 22.20
CA GLN A 46 1.83 -20.19 20.77
C GLN A 46 0.69 -19.61 19.92
N VAL A 47 -0.56 -19.89 20.32
CA VAL A 47 -1.76 -19.34 19.67
C VAL A 47 -1.79 -17.82 19.80
N GLU A 48 -1.50 -17.30 21.00
CA GLU A 48 -1.43 -15.86 21.26
C GLU A 48 -0.38 -15.18 20.37
N THR A 49 0.82 -15.77 20.26
CA THR A 49 1.90 -15.26 19.39
C THR A 49 1.48 -15.24 17.92
N ILE A 50 0.78 -16.27 17.44
CA ILE A 50 0.31 -16.32 16.05
C ILE A 50 -0.78 -15.26 15.81
N VAL A 51 -1.77 -15.16 16.70
CA VAL A 51 -2.92 -14.26 16.51
C VAL A 51 -2.47 -12.81 16.69
N LEU A 52 -1.82 -12.47 17.80
CA LEU A 52 -1.44 -11.09 18.13
C LEU A 52 -0.13 -10.64 17.47
N GLY A 53 0.84 -11.54 17.30
CA GLY A 53 2.16 -11.21 16.76
C GLY A 53 2.25 -11.27 15.24
N LEU A 54 1.41 -12.06 14.56
CA LEU A 54 1.48 -12.26 13.11
C LEU A 54 0.20 -11.85 12.38
N ARG A 55 -0.96 -12.38 12.79
CA ARG A 55 -2.22 -12.16 12.06
C ARG A 55 -2.76 -10.75 12.27
N LEU A 56 -2.84 -10.29 13.51
CA LEU A 56 -3.38 -8.97 13.85
C LEU A 56 -2.59 -7.84 13.17
N PRO A 57 -1.25 -7.78 13.23
CA PRO A 57 -0.49 -6.73 12.56
C PRO A 57 -0.70 -6.77 11.04
N ARG A 58 -0.83 -7.97 10.44
CA ARG A 58 -1.09 -8.12 9.00
C ARG A 58 -2.48 -7.64 8.60
N VAL A 59 -3.51 -7.92 9.39
CA VAL A 59 -4.88 -7.44 9.15
C VAL A 59 -4.93 -5.91 9.26
N LEU A 60 -4.31 -5.35 10.30
CA LEU A 60 -4.22 -3.90 10.49
C LEU A 60 -3.47 -3.23 9.33
N LEU A 61 -2.33 -3.78 8.92
CA LEU A 61 -1.56 -3.27 7.78
C LEU A 61 -2.38 -3.33 6.48
N ALA A 62 -3.10 -4.43 6.23
CA ALA A 62 -3.96 -4.55 5.05
C ALA A 62 -5.10 -3.51 5.06
N ALA A 63 -5.68 -3.24 6.23
CA ALA A 63 -6.71 -2.21 6.40
C ALA A 63 -6.15 -0.80 6.13
N GLU A 64 -4.98 -0.47 6.69
CA GLU A 64 -4.33 0.83 6.48
C GLU A 64 -3.94 1.04 5.01
N VAL A 65 -3.31 0.05 4.38
CA VAL A 65 -2.94 0.11 2.96
C VAL A 65 -4.17 0.23 2.08
N GLY A 66 -5.22 -0.55 2.35
CA GLY A 66 -6.49 -0.47 1.60
C GLY A 66 -7.17 0.89 1.72
N ALA A 67 -7.22 1.45 2.92
CA ALA A 67 -7.76 2.78 3.16
C ALA A 67 -6.94 3.87 2.44
N GLY A 68 -5.62 3.79 2.53
CA GLY A 68 -4.71 4.72 1.83
C GLY A 68 -4.88 4.69 0.31
N LEU A 69 -4.97 3.49 -0.28
CA LEU A 69 -5.21 3.32 -1.72
C LEU A 69 -6.60 3.81 -2.14
N ALA A 70 -7.63 3.58 -1.33
CA ALA A 70 -8.98 4.08 -1.61
C ALA A 70 -9.04 5.62 -1.60
N VAL A 71 -8.42 6.27 -0.62
CA VAL A 71 -8.34 7.73 -0.54
C VAL A 71 -7.52 8.29 -1.70
N ALA A 72 -6.34 7.71 -1.99
CA ALA A 72 -5.52 8.13 -3.12
C ALA A 72 -6.30 7.99 -4.44
N GLY A 73 -6.96 6.84 -4.68
CA GLY A 73 -7.80 6.62 -5.85
C GLY A 73 -8.90 7.67 -5.99
N ALA A 74 -9.64 7.96 -4.92
CA ALA A 74 -10.69 8.99 -4.94
C ALA A 74 -10.13 10.39 -5.26
N VAL A 75 -8.97 10.76 -4.70
CA VAL A 75 -8.29 12.02 -4.98
C VAL A 75 -7.86 12.10 -6.45
N PHE A 76 -7.22 11.05 -6.98
CA PHE A 76 -6.78 11.00 -8.38
C PHE A 76 -7.97 11.03 -9.34
N GLN A 77 -9.04 10.29 -9.08
CA GLN A 77 -10.25 10.30 -9.90
C GLN A 77 -10.92 11.69 -9.92
N ALA A 78 -10.95 12.39 -8.78
CA ALA A 78 -11.49 13.75 -8.69
C ALA A 78 -10.60 14.79 -9.40
N LEU A 79 -9.28 14.73 -9.21
CA LEU A 79 -8.32 15.64 -9.83
C LEU A 79 -8.29 15.47 -11.35
N LEU A 80 -8.28 14.22 -11.82
CA LEU A 80 -8.20 13.89 -13.25
C LEU A 80 -9.56 13.90 -13.93
N ARG A 81 -10.65 14.01 -13.16
CA ARG A 81 -12.04 13.89 -13.64
C ARG A 81 -12.24 12.64 -14.52
N ASN A 82 -11.57 11.56 -14.14
CA ASN A 82 -11.54 10.31 -14.89
C ASN A 82 -11.73 9.14 -13.92
N PRO A 83 -12.85 8.39 -13.99
CA PRO A 83 -13.11 7.26 -13.10
C PRO A 83 -12.13 6.09 -13.30
N LEU A 84 -11.37 6.07 -14.41
CA LEU A 84 -10.32 5.08 -14.68
C LEU A 84 -8.96 5.47 -14.11
N ALA A 85 -8.85 6.64 -13.48
CA ALA A 85 -7.61 7.08 -12.86
C ALA A 85 -7.22 6.20 -11.68
N GLU A 86 -5.95 5.81 -11.63
CA GLU A 86 -5.34 5.07 -10.53
C GLU A 86 -4.10 5.80 -9.97
N PRO A 87 -3.78 5.64 -8.67
CA PRO A 87 -2.70 6.37 -8.03
C PRO A 87 -1.29 5.94 -8.48
N TYR A 88 -1.17 4.85 -9.24
CA TYR A 88 0.13 4.31 -9.68
C TYR A 88 0.72 5.00 -10.92
N ILE A 89 -0.05 5.85 -11.62
CA ILE A 89 0.33 6.41 -12.93
C ILE A 89 1.53 7.37 -12.85
N LEU A 90 1.85 7.94 -11.68
CA LEU A 90 2.95 8.90 -11.51
C LEU A 90 4.33 8.26 -11.27
N GLY A 91 4.53 6.99 -11.64
CA GLY A 91 5.83 6.32 -11.48
C GLY A 91 6.23 6.02 -10.02
N VAL A 92 5.31 6.22 -9.07
CA VAL A 92 5.54 6.02 -7.63
C VAL A 92 5.88 4.56 -7.33
N SER A 93 5.13 3.62 -7.94
CA SER A 93 5.32 2.19 -7.75
C SER A 93 6.66 1.70 -8.29
N SER A 94 7.05 2.12 -9.50
CA SER A 94 8.33 1.74 -10.09
C SER A 94 9.51 2.39 -9.37
N GLY A 95 9.39 3.63 -8.90
CA GLY A 95 10.40 4.26 -8.05
C GLY A 95 10.59 3.53 -6.73
N ALA A 96 9.48 3.09 -6.10
CA ALA A 96 9.54 2.26 -4.90
C ALA A 96 10.25 0.93 -5.17
N ALA A 97 9.97 0.30 -6.32
CA ALA A 97 10.62 -0.93 -6.72
C ALA A 97 12.14 -0.76 -6.91
N VAL A 98 12.60 0.30 -7.60
CA VAL A 98 14.04 0.61 -7.72
C VAL A 98 14.67 0.78 -6.34
N GLY A 99 14.06 1.55 -5.44
CA GLY A 99 14.56 1.75 -4.08
C GLY A 99 14.67 0.44 -3.29
N ALA A 100 13.65 -0.41 -3.37
CA ALA A 100 13.64 -1.72 -2.71
C ALA A 100 14.73 -2.65 -3.26
N VAL A 101 14.85 -2.77 -4.59
CA VAL A 101 15.85 -3.62 -5.26
C VAL A 101 17.26 -3.15 -4.94
N MET A 102 17.52 -1.84 -4.97
CA MET A 102 18.81 -1.27 -4.56
C MET A 102 19.17 -1.62 -3.12
N ALA A 103 18.22 -1.53 -2.18
CA ALA A 103 18.48 -1.90 -0.78
C ALA A 103 18.81 -3.40 -0.61
N ILE A 104 18.20 -4.27 -1.43
CA ILE A 104 18.48 -5.70 -1.43
C ILE A 104 19.88 -5.97 -1.97
N ILE A 105 20.22 -5.44 -3.15
CA ILE A 105 21.51 -5.69 -3.81
C ILE A 105 22.68 -5.11 -3.03
N LEU A 106 22.51 -3.94 -2.41
CA LEU A 106 23.52 -3.33 -1.55
C LEU A 106 23.65 -4.02 -0.17
N GLY A 107 22.86 -5.06 0.11
CA GLY A 107 22.90 -5.81 1.37
C GLY A 107 22.41 -5.02 2.58
N MET A 108 21.73 -3.89 2.39
CA MET A 108 21.25 -3.04 3.48
C MET A 108 20.17 -3.73 4.32
N THR A 109 19.44 -4.66 3.71
CA THR A 109 18.37 -5.44 4.36
C THR A 109 18.89 -6.42 5.43
N VAL A 110 20.17 -6.78 5.39
CA VAL A 110 20.80 -7.65 6.40
C VAL A 110 21.00 -6.90 7.72
N ASN A 111 21.28 -5.60 7.65
CA ASN A 111 21.66 -4.79 8.81
C ASN A 111 20.45 -4.15 9.51
N SER A 112 19.33 -3.96 8.81
CA SER A 112 18.14 -3.32 9.37
C SER A 112 16.86 -3.76 8.68
N MET A 113 15.86 -4.13 9.49
CA MET A 113 14.50 -4.44 9.03
C MET A 113 13.81 -3.25 8.35
N PHE A 114 14.25 -2.02 8.67
CA PHE A 114 13.68 -0.80 8.10
C PHE A 114 14.35 -0.37 6.80
N ALA A 115 15.49 -0.97 6.42
CA ALA A 115 16.22 -0.56 5.23
C ALA A 115 15.37 -0.68 3.97
N LEU A 116 14.65 -1.80 3.82
CA LEU A 116 13.79 -2.06 2.66
C LEU A 116 12.62 -1.06 2.55
N PRO A 117 11.73 -0.90 3.58
CA PRO A 117 10.60 0.02 3.46
C PRO A 117 11.04 1.49 3.33
N VAL A 118 12.12 1.90 4.00
CA VAL A 118 12.64 3.28 3.89
C VAL A 118 13.20 3.53 2.49
N ALA A 119 13.99 2.60 1.94
CA ALA A 119 14.53 2.75 0.59
C ALA A 119 13.43 2.76 -0.47
N ALA A 120 12.43 1.89 -0.34
CA ALA A 120 11.24 1.90 -1.21
C ALA A 120 10.49 3.23 -1.13
N PHE A 121 10.28 3.75 0.08
CA PHE A 121 9.63 5.05 0.27
C PHE A 121 10.43 6.20 -0.35
N LEU A 122 11.75 6.24 -0.14
CA LEU A 122 12.62 7.27 -0.73
C LEU A 122 12.65 7.18 -2.26
N GLY A 123 12.67 5.97 -2.82
CA GLY A 123 12.55 5.75 -4.27
C GLY A 123 11.22 6.26 -4.84
N ALA A 124 10.12 6.02 -4.12
CA ALA A 124 8.79 6.54 -4.48
C ALA A 124 8.74 8.08 -4.45
N VAL A 125 9.31 8.70 -3.41
CA VAL A 125 9.41 10.17 -3.29
C VAL A 125 10.26 10.76 -4.41
N LEU A 126 11.39 10.13 -4.72
CA LEU A 126 12.26 10.54 -5.83
C LEU A 126 11.50 10.50 -7.16
N ALA A 127 10.69 9.46 -7.41
CA ALA A 127 9.85 9.39 -8.61
C ALA A 127 8.94 10.61 -8.76
N ILE A 128 8.22 10.97 -7.71
CA ILE A 128 7.31 12.12 -7.71
C ILE A 128 8.08 13.41 -7.97
N ILE A 129 9.24 13.59 -7.32
CA ILE A 129 10.09 14.77 -7.53
C ILE A 129 10.52 14.86 -9.00
N LEU A 130 10.94 13.76 -9.61
CA LEU A 130 11.35 13.74 -11.02
C LEU A 130 10.20 14.04 -11.98
N VAL A 131 9.02 13.47 -11.74
CA VAL A 131 7.81 13.75 -12.52
C VAL A 131 7.45 15.24 -12.45
N LEU A 132 7.46 15.82 -11.25
CA LEU A 132 7.16 17.25 -11.06
C LEU A 132 8.23 18.16 -11.68
N ALA A 133 9.51 17.80 -11.56
CA ALA A 133 10.61 18.53 -12.19
C ALA A 133 10.48 18.52 -13.72
N MET A 134 10.16 17.37 -14.31
CA MET A 134 9.95 17.23 -15.75
C MET A 134 8.74 18.04 -16.24
N ALA A 135 7.62 17.99 -15.51
CA ALA A 135 6.44 18.78 -15.85
C ALA A 135 6.69 20.28 -15.77
N ARG A 136 7.44 20.74 -14.74
CA ARG A 136 7.85 22.15 -14.61
C ARG A 136 8.78 22.60 -15.75
N ALA A 137 9.75 21.76 -16.11
CA ALA A 137 10.67 22.05 -17.22
C ALA A 137 9.95 22.18 -18.57
N ALA A 138 8.85 21.46 -18.76
CA ALA A 138 8.00 21.57 -19.95
C ALA A 138 7.15 22.87 -20.01
N GLY A 139 7.26 23.77 -19.02
CA GLY A 139 6.58 25.07 -19.01
C GLY A 139 5.07 25.02 -18.73
N ARG A 140 4.52 23.83 -18.46
CA ARG A 140 3.10 23.57 -18.21
C ARG A 140 2.90 22.77 -16.92
N GLY A 141 3.59 23.18 -15.85
CA GLY A 141 3.85 22.36 -14.65
C GLY A 141 2.67 21.65 -13.97
N LEU A 142 1.45 22.17 -14.08
CA LEU A 142 0.23 21.57 -13.51
C LEU A 142 -0.78 21.10 -14.57
N ASP A 143 -0.38 21.05 -15.83
CA ASP A 143 -1.19 20.42 -16.86
C ASP A 143 -1.21 18.90 -16.61
N THR A 144 -2.41 18.40 -16.35
CA THR A 144 -2.69 17.00 -16.10
C THR A 144 -2.09 16.08 -17.17
N HIS A 145 -2.16 16.45 -18.45
CA HIS A 145 -1.63 15.61 -19.53
C HIS A 145 -0.12 15.50 -19.47
N VAL A 146 0.57 16.59 -19.12
CA VAL A 146 2.03 16.62 -18.98
C VAL A 146 2.47 15.79 -17.78
N LEU A 147 1.77 15.89 -16.65
CA LEU A 147 2.06 15.09 -15.46
C LEU A 147 1.89 13.59 -15.71
N LEU A 148 0.83 13.21 -16.44
CA LEU A 148 0.60 11.81 -16.80
C LEU A 148 1.67 11.27 -17.76
N LEU A 149 2.02 12.02 -18.81
CA LEU A 149 3.08 11.62 -19.75
C LEU A 149 4.45 11.55 -19.06
N ALA A 150 4.78 12.52 -18.21
CA ALA A 150 5.99 12.48 -17.39
C ALA A 150 6.01 11.27 -16.45
N GLY A 151 4.87 10.96 -15.82
CA GLY A 151 4.68 9.77 -14.99
C GLY A 151 4.97 8.47 -15.74
N VAL A 152 4.42 8.32 -16.95
CA VAL A 152 4.67 7.15 -17.82
C VAL A 152 6.14 7.05 -18.20
N VAL A 153 6.78 8.16 -18.57
CA VAL A 153 8.21 8.19 -18.95
C VAL A 153 9.12 7.80 -17.79
N ILE A 154 8.95 8.44 -16.62
CA ILE A 154 9.70 8.10 -15.39
C ILE A 154 9.41 6.67 -14.97
N GLY A 155 8.15 6.24 -15.09
CA GLY A 155 7.71 4.88 -14.82
C GLY A 155 8.49 3.84 -15.64
N ALA A 156 8.53 4.04 -16.96
CA ALA A 156 9.25 3.18 -17.89
C ALA A 156 10.77 3.19 -17.65
N PHE A 157 11.36 4.36 -17.37
CA PHE A 157 12.77 4.49 -17.02
C PHE A 157 13.11 3.66 -15.78
N PHE A 158 12.35 3.80 -14.69
CA PHE A 158 12.59 3.02 -13.48
C PHE A 158 12.34 1.54 -13.67
N ASN A 159 11.36 1.14 -14.47
CA ASN A 159 11.18 -0.27 -14.80
C ASN A 159 12.39 -0.84 -15.56
N ALA A 160 12.99 -0.06 -16.48
CA ALA A 160 14.22 -0.46 -17.15
C ALA A 160 15.40 -0.57 -16.17
N VAL A 161 15.48 0.30 -15.17
CA VAL A 161 16.48 0.20 -14.08
C VAL A 161 16.26 -1.07 -13.26
N VAL A 162 15.01 -1.38 -12.86
CA VAL A 162 14.70 -2.63 -12.14
C VAL A 162 15.11 -3.86 -12.94
N LEU A 163 14.91 -3.85 -14.26
CA LEU A 163 15.31 -4.97 -15.13
C LEU A 163 16.82 -5.10 -15.32
N LEU A 164 17.57 -4.00 -15.16
CA LEU A 164 19.02 -3.97 -15.27
C LEU A 164 19.70 -4.48 -13.99
N LEU A 165 19.11 -4.16 -12.83
CA LEU A 165 19.59 -4.52 -11.49
C LEU A 165 19.34 -5.99 -11.18
#